data_AF-A0A366GFB5-F1
#
_entry.id   AF-A0A366GFB5-F1
#
_cell.length_a   1.000
_cell.length_b   1.000
_cell.length_c   1.000
_cell.angle_alpha   90.00
_cell.angle_beta   90.00
_cell.angle_gamma   90.00
#
_symmetry.space_group_name_H-M   'P 1'
#
loop_
_entity.id
_entity.type
_entity.pdbx_description
1 polymer ?
#
loop_
_entity_poly.entity_id
_entity_poly.type
_entity_poly.pdbx_seq_one_letter_code
_entity_poly.pdbx_strand_id
1 'polypeptide(L)'
;MAIVLDGTLAIDRDEDGEICNIIWFLYGLPQAIGEPFGAVFLEEAFGEGSPQMVGFELDGEEYIVYADWEAASEPVLSGEVSEFYREYGHLLISAVIEDPESDQGVTYREWLMPVECFDNYMELAKKMA
;
A
#
# COMPACT_ATOMS: atom_id res chain seq x y z
N MET A 1 -6.19 -7.74 14.32
CA MET A 1 -5.01 -7.05 14.89
C MET A 1 -4.11 -6.88 13.70
N ALA A 2 -3.75 -5.65 13.35
CA ALA A 2 -2.97 -5.39 12.16
C ALA A 2 -1.49 -5.18 12.53
N ILE A 3 -0.60 -5.65 11.66
CA ILE A 3 0.84 -5.40 11.73
C ILE A 3 1.14 -4.17 10.87
N VAL A 4 1.69 -3.14 11.50
CA VAL A 4 2.16 -1.95 10.77
C VAL A 4 3.54 -2.22 10.18
N LEU A 5 3.66 -2.03 8.87
CA LEU A 5 4.90 -2.18 8.14
C LEU A 5 5.54 -0.82 7.88
N ASP A 6 6.88 -0.84 7.85
CA ASP A 6 7.66 0.25 7.28
C ASP A 6 7.80 0.03 5.78
N GLY A 7 7.79 1.12 5.02
CA GLY A 7 7.89 1.06 3.57
C GLY A 7 8.28 2.39 2.95
N THR A 8 8.37 2.40 1.63
CA THR A 8 8.54 3.59 0.81
C THR A 8 7.53 3.56 -0.31
N LEU A 9 6.89 4.69 -0.57
CA LEU A 9 6.03 4.88 -1.71
C LEU A 9 6.84 5.47 -2.86
N ALA A 10 6.95 4.75 -3.96
CA ALA A 10 7.52 5.27 -5.20
C ALA A 10 6.39 5.65 -6.16
N ILE A 11 6.52 6.82 -6.79
CA ILE A 11 5.60 7.35 -7.77
C ILE A 11 6.37 7.52 -9.08
N ASP A 12 5.95 6.78 -10.11
CA ASP A 12 6.45 6.99 -11.46
C ASP A 12 5.48 7.90 -12.22
N ARG A 13 6.05 8.81 -13.01
CA ARG A 13 5.30 9.72 -13.86
C ARG A 13 5.65 9.52 -15.32
N ASP A 14 4.68 9.75 -16.18
CA ASP A 14 4.90 9.75 -17.63
C ASP A 14 5.51 11.06 -18.14
N GLU A 15 5.57 11.23 -19.47
CA GLU A 15 6.13 12.41 -20.12
C GLU A 15 5.28 13.68 -19.90
N ASP A 16 3.98 13.52 -19.62
CA ASP A 16 3.04 14.61 -19.34
C ASP A 16 3.02 14.99 -17.84
N GLY A 17 3.69 14.18 -17.01
CA GLY A 17 3.80 14.39 -15.56
C GLY A 17 2.65 13.75 -14.77
N GLU A 18 1.80 12.95 -15.40
CA GLU A 18 0.72 12.21 -14.74
C GLU A 18 1.28 10.96 -14.05
N ILE A 19 0.69 10.58 -12.91
CA ILE A 19 1.08 9.34 -12.23
C ILE A 19 0.68 8.15 -13.12
N CYS A 20 1.67 7.37 -13.55
CA CYS A 20 1.42 6.18 -14.35
C CYS A 20 1.63 4.88 -13.56
N ASN A 21 2.32 4.95 -12.41
CA ASN A 21 2.51 3.82 -11.52
C ASN A 21 2.76 4.27 -10.07
N ILE A 22 2.28 3.46 -9.12
CA ILE A 22 2.53 3.63 -7.69
C ILE A 22 3.00 2.31 -7.11
N ILE A 23 4.18 2.30 -6.50
CA ILE A 23 4.81 1.12 -5.93
C ILE A 23 4.95 1.30 -4.41
N TRP A 24 4.33 0.40 -3.65
CA TRP A 24 4.58 0.30 -2.21
C TRP A 24 5.72 -0.68 -1.97
N PHE A 25 6.90 -0.14 -1.72
CA PHE A 25 8.07 -0.92 -1.35
C PHE A 25 8.04 -1.24 0.14
N LEU A 26 7.88 -2.51 0.51
CA LEU A 26 7.73 -2.95 1.90
C LEU A 26 9.00 -3.61 2.43
N TYR A 27 9.31 -3.31 3.69
CA TYR A 27 10.41 -3.92 4.43
C TYR A 27 9.88 -4.81 5.56
N GLY A 28 10.53 -5.95 5.79
CA GLY A 28 10.25 -6.76 6.98
C GLY A 28 8.97 -7.61 6.91
N LEU A 29 8.47 -7.88 5.70
CA LEU A 29 7.51 -8.98 5.53
C LEU A 29 8.20 -10.29 5.95
N PRO A 30 7.52 -11.15 6.76
CA PRO A 30 8.09 -12.43 7.17
C PRO A 30 8.30 -13.33 5.95
N GLN A 31 8.87 -14.51 6.17
CA GLN A 31 8.96 -15.56 5.15
C GLN A 31 7.54 -15.95 4.68
N ALA A 32 7.03 -15.22 3.69
CA ALA A 32 5.69 -15.35 3.18
C ALA A 32 5.70 -16.31 1.99
N ILE A 33 4.92 -17.39 2.11
CA ILE A 33 4.79 -18.39 1.05
C ILE A 33 3.60 -18.03 0.14
N GLY A 34 2.60 -17.32 0.67
CA GLY A 34 1.41 -16.88 -0.05
C GLY A 34 1.56 -15.60 -0.87
N GLU A 35 0.46 -15.23 -1.52
CA GLU A 35 0.27 -13.94 -2.21
C GLU A 35 -0.71 -13.08 -1.39
N PRO A 36 -0.48 -11.75 -1.29
CA PRO A 36 -1.38 -10.87 -0.58
C PRO A 36 -2.73 -10.80 -1.29
N PHE A 37 -3.81 -10.60 -0.52
CA PHE A 37 -5.17 -10.46 -1.06
C PHE A 37 -5.99 -9.43 -0.28
N GLY A 38 -7.16 -9.08 -0.83
CA GLY A 38 -8.11 -8.20 -0.15
C GLY A 38 -7.60 -6.78 0.09
N ALA A 39 -6.80 -6.24 -0.85
CA ALA A 39 -6.20 -4.93 -0.65
C ALA A 39 -7.24 -3.82 -0.58
N VAL A 40 -7.04 -2.91 0.38
CA VAL A 40 -7.82 -1.69 0.57
C VAL A 40 -6.91 -0.48 0.58
N PHE A 41 -7.39 0.62 0.01
CA PHE A 41 -6.78 1.94 0.08
C PHE A 41 -7.72 2.88 0.81
N LEU A 42 -7.21 3.59 1.81
CA LEU A 42 -7.91 4.65 2.52
C LEU A 42 -7.26 5.99 2.18
N GLU A 43 -8.06 6.93 1.68
CA GLU A 43 -7.62 8.30 1.42
C GLU A 43 -7.25 9.01 2.75
N GLU A 44 -8.09 8.85 3.77
CA GLU A 44 -7.88 9.41 5.10
C GLU A 44 -8.10 8.33 6.16
N ALA A 45 -7.01 7.67 6.59
CA ALA A 45 -7.11 6.49 7.46
C ALA A 45 -7.85 6.75 8.78
N PHE A 46 -7.67 7.92 9.40
CA PHE A 46 -8.20 8.26 10.73
C PHE A 46 -9.01 9.56 10.77
N GLY A 47 -9.34 10.13 9.60
CA GLY A 47 -10.07 11.40 9.46
C GLY A 47 -9.29 12.48 8.73
N GLU A 48 -9.87 13.68 8.65
CA GLU A 48 -9.36 14.77 7.80
C GLU A 48 -7.87 15.05 8.00
N GLY A 49 -7.09 14.99 6.92
CA GLY A 49 -5.64 15.24 6.91
C GLY A 49 -4.79 14.12 7.51
N SER A 50 -5.37 12.97 7.86
CA SER A 50 -4.60 11.81 8.29
C SER A 50 -3.85 11.15 7.13
N PRO A 51 -2.78 10.36 7.41
CA PRO A 51 -2.07 9.63 6.38
C PRO A 51 -2.98 8.74 5.53
N GLN A 52 -2.60 8.58 4.27
CA GLN A 52 -3.17 7.53 3.43
C GLN A 52 -2.71 6.17 3.93
N MET A 53 -3.55 5.14 3.76
CA MET A 53 -3.24 3.79 4.20
C MET A 53 -3.53 2.78 3.10
N VAL A 54 -2.62 1.84 2.93
CA VAL A 54 -2.91 0.59 2.24
C VAL A 54 -2.95 -0.53 3.27
N GLY A 55 -3.98 -1.37 3.19
CA GLY A 55 -4.12 -2.59 3.98
C GLY A 55 -4.30 -3.81 3.10
N PHE A 56 -3.78 -4.96 3.51
CA PHE A 56 -3.95 -6.24 2.81
C PHE A 56 -3.77 -7.42 3.77
N GLU A 57 -4.29 -8.59 3.39
CA GLU A 57 -4.07 -9.85 4.12
C GLU A 57 -2.96 -10.67 3.49
N LEU A 58 -2.09 -11.26 4.31
CA LEU A 58 -1.05 -12.19 3.88
C LEU A 58 -0.81 -13.24 4.98
N ASP A 59 -0.87 -14.52 4.60
CA ASP A 59 -0.63 -15.67 5.49
C ASP A 59 -1.44 -15.65 6.82
N GLY A 60 -2.66 -15.08 6.78
CA GLY A 60 -3.60 -15.02 7.91
C GLY A 60 -3.40 -13.83 8.84
N GLU A 61 -2.46 -12.93 8.51
CA GLU A 61 -2.24 -11.67 9.21
C GLU A 61 -2.69 -10.49 8.33
N GLU A 62 -3.18 -9.44 8.99
CA GLU A 62 -3.53 -8.17 8.35
C GLU A 62 -2.33 -7.23 8.44
N TYR A 63 -1.90 -6.69 7.30
CA TYR A 63 -0.79 -5.75 7.19
C TYR A 63 -1.30 -4.39 6.74
N ILE A 64 -0.71 -3.34 7.30
CA ILE A 64 -1.03 -1.96 6.96
C ILE A 64 0.25 -1.15 6.79
N VAL A 65 0.25 -0.25 5.81
CA VAL A 65 1.33 0.70 5.55
C VAL A 65 0.73 2.08 5.32
N TYR A 66 1.43 3.12 5.77
CA TYR A 66 0.96 4.50 5.70
C TYR A 66 1.84 5.35 4.80
N ALA A 67 1.23 6.29 4.08
CA ALA A 67 1.91 7.40 3.42
C ALA A 67 1.52 8.71 4.12
N ASP A 68 2.47 9.27 4.86
CA ASP A 68 2.30 10.56 5.55
C ASP A 68 2.86 11.69 4.69
N TRP A 69 1.95 12.39 4.02
CA TRP A 69 2.24 13.47 3.09
C TRP A 69 2.61 14.79 3.79
N GLU A 70 2.11 15.01 5.00
CA GLU A 70 2.49 16.18 5.80
C GLU A 70 3.95 16.05 6.24
N ALA A 71 4.34 14.87 6.73
CA ALA A 71 5.73 14.59 7.08
C ALA A 71 6.67 14.70 5.86
N ALA A 72 6.18 14.32 4.67
CA ALA A 72 6.90 14.49 3.42
C ALA A 72 6.93 15.93 2.89
N SER A 73 6.16 16.86 3.45
CA SER A 73 5.96 18.23 2.94
C SER A 73 5.39 18.28 1.52
N GLU A 74 4.60 17.27 1.13
CA GLU A 74 4.06 17.09 -0.22
C GLU A 74 2.53 16.84 -0.20
N PRO A 75 1.71 17.74 0.37
CA PRO A 75 0.28 17.50 0.57
C PRO A 75 -0.50 17.32 -0.74
N VAL A 76 0.00 17.86 -1.85
CA VAL A 76 -0.63 17.73 -3.18
C VAL A 76 -0.58 16.29 -3.69
N LEU A 77 0.45 15.52 -3.33
CA LEU A 77 0.61 14.13 -3.80
C LEU A 77 -0.49 13.21 -3.26
N SER A 78 -1.07 13.53 -2.10
CA SER A 78 -2.19 12.76 -1.55
C SER A 78 -3.36 12.68 -2.54
N GLY A 79 -3.79 13.83 -3.10
CA GLY A 79 -4.89 13.89 -4.04
C GLY A 79 -4.60 13.12 -5.33
N GLU A 80 -3.40 13.27 -5.89
CA GLU A 80 -3.01 12.57 -7.13
C GLU A 80 -2.95 11.05 -6.92
N VAL A 81 -2.48 10.59 -5.76
CA VAL A 81 -2.47 9.17 -5.40
C VAL A 81 -3.89 8.61 -5.23
N SER A 82 -4.78 9.38 -4.60
CA SER A 82 -6.20 9.02 -4.49
C SER A 82 -6.86 8.90 -5.86
N GLU A 83 -6.61 9.84 -6.76
CA GLU A 83 -7.13 9.84 -8.12
C GLU A 83 -6.63 8.61 -8.90
N PHE A 84 -5.33 8.32 -8.83
CA PHE A 84 -4.74 7.13 -9.45
C PHE A 84 -5.44 5.84 -9.01
N TYR A 85 -5.63 5.64 -7.69
CA TYR A 85 -6.26 4.41 -7.20
C TYR A 85 -7.74 4.31 -7.57
N ARG A 86 -8.47 5.42 -7.57
CA ARG A 86 -9.87 5.45 -8.01
C ARG A 86 -10.03 5.18 -9.51
N GLU A 87 -9.07 5.62 -10.33
CA GLU A 87 -9.09 5.40 -11.78
C GLU A 87 -8.70 3.98 -12.15
N TYR A 88 -7.57 3.49 -11.64
CA TYR A 88 -6.96 2.26 -12.12
C TYR A 88 -7.25 1.02 -11.27
N GLY A 89 -7.64 1.19 -10.00
CA GLY A 89 -8.13 0.11 -9.14
C GLY A 89 -7.15 -1.03 -8.89
N HIS A 90 -5.84 -0.79 -8.99
CA HIS A 90 -4.81 -1.79 -8.69
C HIS A 90 -3.71 -1.22 -7.79
N LEU A 91 -3.14 -2.10 -6.97
CA LEU A 91 -2.03 -1.85 -6.06
C LEU A 91 -0.85 -2.71 -6.51
N LEU A 92 0.32 -2.09 -6.63
CA LEU A 92 1.60 -2.78 -6.81
C LEU A 92 2.37 -2.76 -5.50
N ILE A 93 2.55 -3.95 -4.92
CA ILE A 93 3.41 -4.16 -3.75
C ILE A 93 4.73 -4.73 -4.27
N SER A 94 5.83 -4.14 -3.84
CA SER A 94 7.18 -4.67 -4.00
C SER A 94 7.73 -4.96 -2.61
N ALA A 95 8.32 -6.12 -2.36
CA ALA A 95 8.86 -6.43 -1.05
C ALA A 95 10.18 -7.19 -1.11
N VAL A 96 11.00 -6.93 -0.09
CA VAL A 96 12.13 -7.80 0.27
C VAL A 96 11.64 -8.72 1.38
N ILE A 97 11.60 -10.02 1.11
CA ILE A 97 11.19 -11.05 2.05
C ILE A 97 12.37 -11.90 2.49
N GLU A 98 12.33 -12.41 3.72
CA GLU A 98 13.33 -13.36 4.20
C GLU A 98 13.24 -14.67 3.40
N ASP A 99 14.38 -15.12 2.90
CA ASP A 99 14.52 -16.36 2.14
C ASP A 99 15.80 -17.09 2.60
N PRO A 100 15.69 -18.04 3.54
CA PRO A 100 16.83 -18.80 4.03
C PRO A 100 17.51 -19.67 2.97
N GLU A 101 16.84 -19.94 1.85
CA GLU A 101 17.40 -20.72 0.74
C GLU A 101 18.13 -19.82 -0.29
N SER A 102 17.94 -18.51 -0.22
CA SER A 102 18.67 -17.52 -1.02
C SER A 102 20.10 -17.33 -0.50
N ASP A 103 21.07 -17.19 -1.42
CA ASP A 103 22.46 -16.84 -1.09
C ASP A 103 22.59 -15.53 -0.28
N GLN A 104 21.62 -14.63 -0.42
CA GLN A 104 21.59 -13.33 0.28
C GLN A 104 20.71 -13.35 1.54
N GLY A 105 20.06 -14.47 1.85
CA GLY A 105 19.11 -14.58 2.97
C GLY A 105 17.77 -13.85 2.75
N VAL A 106 17.60 -13.21 1.60
CA VAL A 106 16.39 -12.48 1.20
C VAL A 106 16.11 -12.69 -0.29
N THR A 107 14.86 -12.49 -0.68
CA THR A 107 14.45 -12.45 -2.09
C THR A 107 13.49 -11.30 -2.35
N TYR A 108 13.45 -10.85 -3.60
CA TYR A 108 12.57 -9.79 -4.07
C TYR A 108 11.29 -10.38 -4.65
N ARG A 109 10.14 -9.83 -4.28
CA ARG A 109 8.84 -10.22 -4.85
C ARG A 109 7.97 -9.01 -5.13
N GLU A 110 7.16 -9.13 -6.19
CA GLU A 110 6.17 -8.15 -6.57
C GLU A 110 4.80 -8.81 -6.70
N TRP A 111 3.77 -8.08 -6.28
CA TRP A 111 2.38 -8.46 -6.45
C TRP A 111 1.58 -7.29 -6.98
N LEU A 112 0.90 -7.53 -8.10
CA LEU A 112 -0.09 -6.63 -8.64
C LEU A 112 -1.47 -7.19 -8.30
N MET A 113 -2.26 -6.43 -7.55
CA MET A 113 -3.55 -6.90 -7.04
C MET A 113 -4.63 -5.82 -7.15
N PRO A 114 -5.92 -6.20 -7.29
CA PRO A 114 -7.00 -5.24 -7.23
C PRO A 114 -7.04 -4.57 -5.85
N VAL A 115 -7.36 -3.28 -5.81
CA VAL A 115 -7.52 -2.51 -4.57
C VAL A 115 -8.87 -1.85 -4.51
N GLU A 116 -9.54 -1.95 -3.38
CA GLU A 116 -10.77 -1.23 -3.11
C GLU A 116 -10.48 0.08 -2.40
N CYS A 117 -11.03 1.18 -2.91
CA CYS A 117 -10.80 2.52 -2.36
C CYS A 117 -11.95 2.94 -1.45
N PHE A 118 -11.61 3.55 -0.33
CA PHE A 118 -12.55 4.17 0.60
C PHE A 118 -12.05 5.54 1.02
N ASP A 119 -12.97 6.44 1.34
CA ASP A 119 -12.59 7.78 1.76
C ASP A 119 -11.94 7.74 3.16
N ASN A 120 -12.42 6.83 4.02
CA ASN A 120 -11.92 6.67 5.38
C ASN A 120 -12.29 5.32 6.00
N TYR A 121 -11.72 5.02 7.16
CA TYR A 121 -11.96 3.77 7.89
C TYR A 121 -13.44 3.54 8.24
N MET A 122 -14.23 4.59 8.45
CA MET A 122 -15.65 4.44 8.77
C MET A 122 -16.46 3.88 7.60
N GLU A 123 -16.06 4.18 6.36
CA GLU A 123 -16.69 3.60 5.18
C GLU A 123 -16.34 2.12 5.00
N LEU A 124 -15.06 1.79 5.18
CA LEU A 124 -14.60 0.41 5.18
C LEU A 124 -15.36 -0.42 6.25
N ALA A 125 -15.41 0.09 7.49
CA ALA A 125 -16.09 -0.59 8.59
C ALA A 125 -17.60 -0.82 8.31
N LYS A 126 -18.27 0.11 7.62
CA LYS A 126 -19.68 -0.06 7.22
C LYS A 126 -19.88 -1.14 6.16
N LYS A 127 -18.90 -1.35 5.26
CA LYS A 127 -18.97 -2.38 4.23
C LYS A 127 -18.75 -3.79 4.81
N MET A 128 -17.94 -3.89 5.87
CA MET A 128 -17.62 -5.15 6.54
C MET A 128 -18.67 -5.60 7.57
N ALA A 129 -19.62 -4.75 7.93
CA ALA A 129 -20.69 -5.00 8.89
C ALA A 129 -21.94 -5.63 8.24
#